data_AF-A0A0C3PAE5-F1
#
_entry.id   AF-A0A0C3PAE5-F1
#
_cell.length_a   1.000
_cell.length_b   1.000
_cell.length_c   1.000
_cell.angle_alpha   90.00
_cell.angle_beta   90.00
_cell.angle_gamma   90.00
#
_symmetry.space_group_name_H-M   'P 1'
#
loop_
_entity.id
_entity.type
_entity.pdbx_description
1 polymer ?
#
loop_
_entity_poly.entity_id
_entity_poly.type
_entity_poly.pdbx_seq_one_letter_code
_entity_poly.pdbx_strand_id
1 'polypeptide(L)'
;PRVHWNHEETAALVRFLHDNRHEAGDNGNFKMATYQATALHIANYRTDGPPKNYQAVRNKWTGYISQRCKPLIRKIYRDIEYYQAQPSGAHWDNEKGANIQGQHAEQVFEDFVKSHPLIRQFKTSGWDLYPYVVDIIPHGGARGAN
;
A
#
# COMPACT_ATOMS: atom_id res chain seq x y z
N PRO A 1 2.92 15.06 19.96
CA PRO A 1 3.99 14.61 19.03
C PRO A 1 3.41 13.85 17.83
N ARG A 2 3.77 14.25 16.59
CA ARG A 2 3.31 13.58 15.35
C ARG A 2 4.10 12.30 15.12
N VAL A 3 3.41 11.22 14.77
CA VAL A 3 4.07 10.02 14.23
C VAL A 3 4.35 10.28 12.76
N HIS A 4 5.60 10.57 12.43
CA HIS A 4 6.07 10.70 11.05
C HIS A 4 6.45 9.32 10.51
N TRP A 5 6.06 8.98 9.29
CA TRP A 5 6.48 7.75 8.62
C TRP A 5 7.31 8.14 7.40
N ASN A 6 8.58 7.75 7.40
CA ASN A 6 9.40 7.89 6.20
C ASN A 6 9.18 6.68 5.26
N HIS A 7 9.80 6.74 4.08
CA HIS A 7 9.72 5.65 3.10
C HIS A 7 10.39 4.37 3.63
N GLU A 8 11.57 4.45 4.24
CA GLU A 8 12.31 3.30 4.76
C GLU A 8 11.55 2.54 5.86
N GLU A 9 10.90 3.23 6.79
CA GLU A 9 10.04 2.66 7.82
C GLU A 9 8.81 1.99 7.21
N THR A 10 8.24 2.59 6.17
CA THR A 10 7.10 2.00 5.46
C THR A 10 7.53 0.74 4.70
N ALA A 11 8.70 0.77 4.05
CA ALA A 11 9.27 -0.38 3.35
C ALA A 11 9.65 -1.50 4.32
N ALA A 12 10.32 -1.18 5.43
CA ALA A 12 10.68 -2.13 6.48
C ALA A 12 9.44 -2.79 7.11
N LEU A 13 8.37 -2.02 7.34
CA LEU A 13 7.09 -2.57 7.78
C LEU A 13 6.56 -3.60 6.79
N VAL A 14 6.46 -3.24 5.50
CA VAL A 14 5.87 -4.13 4.49
C VAL A 14 6.73 -5.38 4.29
N ARG A 15 8.06 -5.24 4.21
CA ARG A 15 8.98 -6.37 4.07
C ARG A 15 8.90 -7.32 5.26
N PHE A 16 8.90 -6.79 6.49
CA PHE A 16 8.75 -7.62 7.68
C PHE A 16 7.42 -8.38 7.68
N LEU A 17 6.31 -7.74 7.30
CA LEU A 17 5.02 -8.42 7.20
C LEU A 17 4.99 -9.46 6.07
N HIS A 18 5.72 -9.24 4.98
CA HIS A 18 5.88 -10.19 3.88
C HIS A 18 6.69 -11.43 4.28
N ASP A 19 7.80 -11.24 4.99
CA ASP A 19 8.59 -12.35 5.55
C ASP A 19 7.74 -13.21 6.51
N ASN A 20 6.85 -12.56 7.25
CA ASN A 20 5.91 -13.20 8.18
C ASN A 20 4.51 -13.46 7.58
N ARG A 21 4.36 -13.46 6.24
CA ARG A 21 3.06 -13.59 5.57
C ARG A 21 2.29 -14.87 5.92
N HIS A 22 2.99 -15.92 6.33
CA HIS A 22 2.41 -17.17 6.80
C HIS A 22 1.61 -17.02 8.12
N GLU A 23 1.83 -15.93 8.87
CA GLU A 23 1.04 -15.58 10.06
C GLU A 23 -0.22 -14.75 9.74
N ALA A 24 -0.37 -14.31 8.49
CA ALA A 24 -1.54 -13.54 8.07
C ALA A 24 -2.79 -14.43 8.04
N GLY A 25 -3.89 -13.94 8.59
CA GLY A 25 -5.20 -14.58 8.39
C GLY A 25 -5.75 -14.31 6.98
N ASP A 26 -6.87 -14.95 6.64
CA ASP A 26 -7.47 -14.96 5.28
C ASP A 26 -7.72 -13.56 4.66
N ASN A 27 -7.84 -12.51 5.46
CA ASN A 27 -8.02 -11.13 4.99
C ASN A 27 -6.70 -10.32 4.91
N GLY A 28 -5.55 -11.00 5.00
CA GLY A 28 -4.20 -10.43 5.09
C GLY A 28 -4.02 -9.52 6.31
N ASN A 29 -4.62 -9.90 7.45
CA ASN A 29 -4.47 -9.20 8.72
C ASN A 29 -3.64 -10.06 9.67
N PHE A 30 -2.81 -9.42 10.48
CA PHE A 30 -1.89 -10.09 11.40
C PHE A 30 -2.36 -10.02 12.85
N LYS A 31 -1.78 -10.90 13.67
CA LYS A 31 -2.01 -10.91 15.12
C LYS A 31 -1.26 -9.74 15.78
N MET A 32 -1.66 -9.41 17.01
CA MET A 32 -0.99 -8.36 17.81
C MET A 32 0.51 -8.62 17.96
N ALA A 33 0.91 -9.87 18.20
CA ALA A 33 2.30 -10.27 18.36
C ALA A 33 3.15 -9.91 17.13
N THR A 34 2.64 -10.18 15.92
CA THR A 34 3.32 -9.82 14.67
C THR A 34 3.50 -8.30 14.54
N TYR A 35 2.47 -7.52 14.89
CA TYR A 35 2.58 -6.05 14.88
C TYR A 35 3.55 -5.51 15.94
N GLN A 36 3.66 -6.15 17.10
CA GLN A 36 4.66 -5.80 18.12
C GLN A 36 6.08 -6.11 17.63
N ALA A 37 6.29 -7.28 17.05
CA ALA A 37 7.58 -7.65 16.44
C ALA A 37 7.97 -6.70 15.30
N THR A 38 7.00 -6.33 14.46
CA THR A 38 7.20 -5.33 13.40
C THR A 38 7.58 -3.96 13.98
N ALA A 39 6.91 -3.51 15.05
CA ALA A 39 7.22 -2.25 15.71
C ALA A 39 8.66 -2.20 16.25
N LEU A 40 9.14 -3.32 16.81
CA LEU A 40 10.53 -3.46 17.23
C LEU A 40 11.49 -3.44 16.04
N HIS A 41 11.16 -4.12 14.95
CA HIS A 41 11.99 -4.16 13.75
C HIS A 41 12.17 -2.78 13.09
N ILE A 42 11.07 -2.03 12.93
CA ILE A 42 11.12 -0.71 12.28
C ILE A 42 11.78 0.38 13.13
N ALA A 43 11.95 0.15 14.44
CA ALA A 43 12.54 1.14 15.34
C ALA A 43 13.97 1.53 14.92
N ASN A 44 14.69 0.62 14.25
CA ASN A 44 16.04 0.85 13.72
C ASN A 44 16.08 1.77 12.49
N TYR A 45 14.95 1.91 11.78
CA TYR A 45 14.82 2.73 10.57
C TYR A 45 14.20 4.11 10.86
N ARG A 46 13.97 4.41 12.14
CA ARG A 46 13.34 5.65 12.57
C ARG A 46 14.30 6.82 12.42
N THR A 47 13.90 7.80 11.61
CA THR A 47 14.65 9.04 11.41
C THR A 47 14.11 10.20 12.23
N ASP A 48 12.82 10.21 12.57
CA ASP A 48 12.18 11.32 13.30
C ASP A 48 10.93 10.87 14.10
N GLY A 49 10.56 11.67 15.09
CA GLY A 49 9.35 11.50 15.89
C GLY A 49 9.42 10.42 16.99
N PRO A 50 8.30 10.22 17.71
CA PRO A 50 8.21 9.21 18.76
C PRO A 50 8.31 7.80 18.17
N PRO A 51 8.80 6.81 18.95
CA PRO A 51 8.77 5.40 18.55
C PRO A 51 7.36 4.97 18.18
N LYS A 52 7.25 4.16 17.12
CA LYS A 52 5.99 3.62 16.65
C LYS A 52 5.65 2.38 17.49
N ASN A 53 4.48 2.38 18.11
CA ASN A 53 3.97 1.22 18.82
C ASN A 53 3.19 0.29 17.86
N TYR A 54 2.80 -0.89 18.35
CA TYR A 54 2.06 -1.86 17.53
C TYR A 54 0.75 -1.28 16.95
N GLN A 55 0.09 -0.35 17.65
CA GLN A 55 -1.13 0.30 17.16
C GLN A 55 -0.83 1.20 15.96
N ALA A 56 0.29 1.93 15.98
CA ALA A 56 0.72 2.75 14.86
C ALA A 56 1.05 1.89 13.63
N VAL A 57 1.76 0.76 13.83
CA VAL A 57 2.05 -0.22 12.77
C VAL A 57 0.77 -0.81 12.20
N ARG A 58 -0.11 -1.32 13.07
CA ARG A 58 -1.42 -1.87 12.67
C ARG A 58 -2.22 -0.84 11.88
N ASN A 59 -2.34 0.39 12.37
CA ASN A 59 -3.12 1.43 11.69
C ASN A 59 -2.54 1.77 10.30
N LYS A 60 -1.21 1.80 10.18
CA LYS A 60 -0.50 2.03 8.90
C LYS A 60 -0.77 0.89 7.90
N TRP A 61 -0.81 -0.35 8.37
CA TRP A 61 -1.17 -1.53 7.56
C TRP A 61 -2.66 -1.60 7.25
N THR A 62 -3.53 -1.65 8.26
CA THR A 62 -4.96 -1.98 8.12
C THR A 62 -5.80 -0.88 7.51
N GLY A 63 -5.33 0.37 7.50
CA GLY A 63 -6.05 1.47 6.87
C GLY A 63 -7.11 2.14 7.74
N TYR A 64 -7.01 2.09 9.08
CA TYR A 64 -7.92 2.87 9.91
C TYR A 64 -7.62 4.36 9.73
N ILE A 65 -8.61 5.10 9.22
CA ILE A 65 -8.48 6.51 8.87
C ILE A 65 -8.25 7.31 10.15
N SER A 66 -6.98 7.61 10.42
CA SER A 66 -6.64 8.84 11.10
C SER A 66 -6.27 9.84 10.02
N GLN A 67 -6.94 11.00 9.97
CA GLN A 67 -6.60 12.13 9.07
C GLN A 67 -5.12 12.58 9.16
N ARG A 68 -4.37 12.02 10.12
CA ARG A 68 -3.02 12.41 10.52
C ARG A 68 -1.92 11.52 9.90
N CYS A 69 -2.27 10.47 9.16
CA CYS A 69 -1.30 9.57 8.50
C CYS A 69 -1.75 9.19 7.08
N LYS A 70 -1.15 9.79 6.04
CA LYS A 70 -1.14 9.22 4.68
C LYS A 70 0.25 8.64 4.37
N PRO A 71 0.41 7.65 3.48
CA PRO A 71 -0.63 6.82 2.87
C PRO A 71 -0.75 5.44 3.53
N LEU A 72 -1.92 4.83 3.36
CA LEU A 72 -2.37 3.58 3.99
C LEU A 72 -2.09 2.43 3.02
N ILE A 73 -1.19 1.51 3.38
CA ILE A 73 -0.64 0.50 2.46
C ILE A 73 -1.77 -0.29 1.77
N ARG A 74 -2.72 -0.82 2.55
CA ARG A 74 -3.85 -1.58 2.00
C ARG A 74 -4.82 -0.74 1.17
N LYS A 75 -4.97 0.56 1.45
CA LYS A 75 -5.85 1.44 0.65
C LYS A 75 -5.21 1.76 -0.69
N ILE A 76 -3.90 2.06 -0.71
CA ILE A 76 -3.16 2.23 -1.98
C ILE A 76 -3.31 0.99 -2.84
N TYR A 77 -3.04 -0.19 -2.27
CA TYR A 77 -3.20 -1.45 -2.97
C TYR A 77 -4.61 -1.60 -3.55
N ARG A 78 -5.66 -1.41 -2.75
CA ARG A 78 -7.05 -1.50 -3.22
C ARG A 78 -7.39 -0.47 -4.30
N ASP A 79 -6.84 0.74 -4.23
CA ASP A 79 -7.08 1.78 -5.23
C ASP A 79 -6.40 1.43 -6.56
N ILE A 80 -5.19 0.86 -6.51
CA ILE A 80 -4.47 0.33 -7.68
C ILE A 80 -5.23 -0.86 -8.28
N GLU A 81 -5.72 -1.77 -7.45
CA GLU A 81 -6.55 -2.89 -7.88
C GLU A 81 -7.85 -2.43 -8.56
N TYR A 82 -8.54 -1.46 -7.95
CA TYR A 82 -9.76 -0.90 -8.52
C TYR A 82 -9.51 -0.13 -9.81
N TYR A 83 -8.33 0.49 -9.94
CA TYR A 83 -7.89 1.12 -11.17
C TYR A 83 -7.67 0.08 -12.28
N GLN A 84 -6.92 -1.00 -11.99
CA GLN A 84 -6.69 -2.10 -12.94
C GLN A 84 -7.99 -2.81 -13.37
N ALA A 85 -9.01 -2.83 -12.52
CA ALA A 85 -10.31 -3.42 -12.84
C ALA A 85 -11.20 -2.51 -13.73
N GLN A 86 -10.79 -1.27 -14.03
CA GLN A 86 -11.60 -0.38 -14.85
C GLN A 86 -11.68 -0.87 -16.30
N PRO A 87 -12.87 -0.84 -16.94
CA PRO A 87 -13.04 -1.26 -18.33
C PRO A 87 -12.27 -0.43 -19.36
N SER A 88 -11.75 0.74 -18.97
CA SER A 88 -11.18 1.76 -19.86
C SER A 88 -9.74 1.52 -20.34
N GLY A 89 -9.24 0.28 -20.27
CA GLY A 89 -7.85 -0.03 -20.62
C GLY A 89 -6.83 0.52 -19.62
N ALA A 90 -7.26 0.69 -18.37
CA ALA A 90 -6.40 1.11 -17.26
C ALA A 90 -5.29 0.09 -17.03
N HIS A 91 -4.09 0.42 -17.50
CA HIS A 91 -2.91 -0.40 -17.36
C HIS A 91 -2.20 -0.10 -16.04
N TRP A 92 -1.63 -1.11 -15.41
CA TRP A 92 -0.70 -0.93 -14.30
C TRP A 92 0.58 -1.70 -14.56
N ASP A 93 1.70 -1.01 -14.37
CA ASP A 93 3.05 -1.53 -14.43
C ASP A 93 3.71 -1.34 -13.05
N ASN A 94 4.41 -2.36 -12.57
CA ASN A 94 5.04 -2.28 -11.24
C ASN A 94 6.22 -1.30 -11.19
N GLU A 95 6.80 -0.93 -12.34
CA GLU A 95 7.90 0.04 -12.46
C GLU A 95 7.39 1.42 -12.89
N LYS A 96 6.43 1.47 -13.82
CA LYS A 96 5.93 2.71 -14.46
C LYS A 96 4.57 3.17 -13.94
N GLY A 97 3.95 2.42 -13.03
CA GLY A 97 2.64 2.71 -12.47
C GLY A 97 1.55 2.66 -13.52
N ALA A 98 0.66 3.65 -13.52
CA ALA A 98 -0.38 3.76 -14.54
C ALA A 98 0.17 4.04 -15.96
N ASN A 99 1.44 4.47 -16.07
CA ASN A 99 2.13 4.78 -17.33
C ASN A 99 1.25 5.57 -18.31
N ILE A 100 0.59 6.62 -17.81
CA ILE A 100 -0.40 7.39 -18.56
C ILE A 100 0.25 8.06 -19.77
N GLN A 101 -0.22 7.72 -20.97
CA GLN A 101 0.26 8.27 -22.23
C GLN A 101 -0.91 8.80 -23.06
N GLY A 102 -0.82 10.07 -23.47
CA GLY A 102 -1.84 10.73 -24.28
C GLY A 102 -2.98 11.35 -23.47
N GLN A 103 -3.69 12.28 -24.12
CA GLN A 103 -4.69 13.14 -23.49
C GLN A 103 -5.92 12.36 -22.99
N HIS A 104 -6.33 11.30 -23.69
CA HIS A 104 -7.49 10.51 -23.29
C HIS A 104 -7.23 9.71 -22.00
N ALA A 105 -6.09 9.03 -21.91
CA ALA A 105 -5.69 8.29 -20.71
C ALA A 105 -5.49 9.24 -19.51
N GLU A 106 -4.98 10.44 -19.75
CA GLU A 106 -4.85 11.48 -18.72
C GLU A 106 -6.19 11.90 -18.15
N GLN A 107 -7.20 12.14 -19.00
CA GLN A 107 -8.53 12.50 -18.53
C GLN A 107 -9.16 11.38 -17.67
N VAL A 108 -9.07 10.13 -18.12
CA VAL A 108 -9.57 8.96 -17.37
C VAL A 108 -8.87 8.83 -16.02
N PHE A 109 -7.54 9.01 -15.99
CA PHE A 109 -6.77 8.94 -14.75
C PHE A 109 -7.09 10.08 -13.78
N GLU A 110 -7.17 11.33 -14.26
CA GLU A 110 -7.51 12.47 -13.40
C GLU A 110 -8.94 12.37 -12.86
N ASP A 111 -9.90 11.85 -13.64
CA ASP A 111 -11.25 11.57 -13.16
C ASP A 111 -11.26 10.48 -12.07
N PHE A 112 -10.44 9.44 -12.22
CA PHE A 112 -10.27 8.41 -11.19
C PHE A 112 -9.62 8.96 -9.91
N VAL A 113 -8.61 9.81 -10.04
CA VAL A 113 -7.90 10.46 -8.91
C VAL A 113 -8.84 11.30 -8.05
N LYS A 114 -9.92 11.87 -8.60
CA LYS A 114 -10.93 12.62 -7.82
C LYS A 114 -11.53 11.78 -6.69
N SER A 115 -11.77 10.50 -6.93
CA SER A 115 -12.28 9.54 -5.93
C SER A 115 -11.17 8.76 -5.22
N HIS A 116 -9.99 8.63 -5.83
CA HIS A 116 -8.84 7.87 -5.33
C HIS A 116 -7.57 8.73 -5.26
N PRO A 117 -7.51 9.77 -4.43
CA PRO A 117 -6.43 10.76 -4.47
C PRO A 117 -5.04 10.20 -4.12
N LEU A 118 -4.96 9.00 -3.51
CA LEU A 118 -3.70 8.36 -3.16
C LEU A 118 -2.98 7.75 -4.37
N ILE A 119 -3.71 7.45 -5.46
CA ILE A 119 -3.10 6.85 -6.66
C ILE A 119 -2.37 7.89 -7.52
N ARG A 120 -2.63 9.19 -7.30
CA ARG A 120 -2.07 10.30 -8.09
C ARG A 120 -0.54 10.23 -8.23
N GLN A 121 0.15 9.82 -7.17
CA GLN A 121 1.61 9.71 -7.14
C GLN A 121 2.14 8.61 -8.07
N PHE A 122 1.29 7.70 -8.55
CA PHE A 122 1.66 6.57 -9.40
C PHE A 122 1.28 6.78 -10.87
N LYS A 123 1.11 8.03 -11.30
CA LYS A 123 0.78 8.37 -12.70
C LYS A 123 1.85 7.87 -13.69
N THR A 124 3.12 8.00 -13.32
CA THR A 124 4.29 7.66 -14.16
C THR A 124 5.35 6.85 -13.42
N SER A 125 5.05 6.44 -12.20
CA SER A 125 5.97 5.70 -11.33
C SER A 125 5.20 4.57 -10.68
N GLY A 126 5.80 3.39 -10.66
CA GLY A 126 5.24 2.22 -9.98
C GLY A 126 5.29 2.34 -8.46
N TRP A 127 4.87 1.26 -7.81
CA TRP A 127 4.94 1.14 -6.36
C TRP A 127 5.80 -0.05 -5.97
N ASP A 128 6.98 0.21 -5.46
CA ASP A 128 7.99 -0.77 -5.05
C ASP A 128 7.46 -1.76 -3.99
N LEU A 129 6.48 -1.35 -3.19
CA LEU A 129 5.86 -2.19 -2.17
C LEU A 129 4.73 -3.08 -2.72
N TYR A 130 4.22 -2.82 -3.92
CA TYR A 130 3.13 -3.58 -4.54
C TYR A 130 3.38 -5.10 -4.54
N PRO A 131 4.54 -5.64 -5.02
CA PRO A 131 4.78 -7.09 -5.05
C PRO A 131 4.72 -7.75 -3.66
N TYR A 132 5.17 -7.04 -2.61
CA TYR A 132 5.10 -7.57 -1.25
C TYR A 132 3.68 -7.57 -0.70
N VAL A 133 2.86 -6.58 -1.07
CA VAL A 133 1.49 -6.45 -0.56
C VAL A 133 0.55 -7.43 -1.23
N VAL A 134 0.71 -7.69 -2.54
CA VAL A 134 -0.09 -8.70 -3.27
C VAL A 134 0.15 -10.11 -2.73
N ASP A 135 1.38 -10.42 -2.32
CA ASP A 135 1.71 -11.72 -1.70
C ASP A 135 1.07 -11.93 -0.33
N ILE A 136 0.77 -10.85 0.40
CA ILE A 136 0.10 -10.90 1.71
C ILE A 136 -1.42 -10.89 1.55
N ILE A 137 -1.94 -10.15 0.56
CA ILE A 137 -3.36 -10.01 0.26
C ILE A 137 -3.58 -10.44 -1.19
N PRO A 138 -3.57 -11.75 -1.46
CA PRO A 138 -3.83 -12.25 -2.81
C PRO A 138 -5.22 -11.81 -3.26
N HIS A 139 -5.36 -11.51 -4.54
CA HIS A 139 -6.60 -11.03 -5.14
C HIS A 139 -7.79 -11.91 -4.74
N GLY A 140 -8.90 -11.30 -4.32
CA GLY A 140 -10.16 -11.99 -4.03
C GLY A 140 -10.96 -12.42 -5.27
N GLY A 141 -10.32 -12.55 -6.43
CA GLY A 141 -10.99 -12.91 -7.68
C GLY A 141 -10.01 -13.42 -8.72
N ALA A 142 -10.28 -14.62 -9.23
CA ALA A 142 -9.53 -15.29 -10.29
C ALA A 142 -9.23 -14.32 -11.45
N ARG A 143 -7.95 -14.06 -11.69
CA ARG A 143 -7.48 -13.54 -12.98
C ARG A 143 -7.60 -14.71 -13.95
N GLY A 144 -8.66 -14.71 -14.76
CA GLY A 144 -8.79 -15.63 -15.87
C GLY A 144 -7.55 -15.51 -16.74
N ALA A 145 -6.77 -16.60 -16.80
CA ALA A 145 -5.75 -16.77 -17.81
C ALA A 145 -6.48 -16.80 -19.17
N ASN A 146 -6.12 -15.86 -20.05
CA ASN A 146 -6.33 -16.00 -21.49
C ASN A 146 -4.98 -16.32 -22.12
#